data_AF-A0A0F9LRA1-F1
#
_entry.id   AF-A0A0F9LRA1-F1
#
_cell.length_a   1.000
_cell.length_b   1.000
_cell.length_c   1.000
_cell.angle_alpha   90.00
_cell.angle_beta   90.00
_cell.angle_gamma   90.00
#
_symmetry.space_group_name_H-M   'P 1'
#
loop_
_entity.id
_entity.type
_entity.pdbx_description
1 polymer ?
#
loop_
_entity_poly.entity_id
_entity_poly.type
_entity_poly.pdbx_seq_one_letter_code
_entity_poly.pdbx_strand_id
1 'polypeptide(L)' 'MAQLKKWLVIVLSISVFLITITMVKNVYAGKPIISLNSPVSFPVDI' A
#
# COMPACT_ATOMS: atom_id res chain seq x y z
N MET A 1 32.18 16.60 4.68
CA MET A 1 30.76 17.04 4.59
C MET A 1 29.95 16.40 3.46
N ALA A 2 30.51 16.16 2.27
CA ALA A 2 29.74 15.61 1.13
C ALA A 2 29.19 14.18 1.36
N GLN A 3 29.93 13.33 2.08
CA GLN A 3 29.50 11.95 2.35
C GLN A 3 28.31 11.88 3.32
N LEU A 4 28.28 12.73 4.35
CA LEU A 4 27.16 12.83 5.29
C LEU A 4 25.86 13.25 4.58
N LYS A 5 25.95 14.22 3.65
CA LYS A 5 24.79 14.66 2.84
C LYS A 5 24.24 13.52 1.97
N LYS A 6 25.11 12.72 1.35
CA LYS A 6 24.70 11.54 0.55
C LYS A 6 23.97 10.50 1.40
N TRP A 7 24.51 10.18 2.57
CA TRP A 7 23.87 9.25 3.50
C TRP A 7 22.51 9.75 3.99
N LEU A 8 22.41 11.04 4.30
CA LEU A 8 21.15 11.66 4.73
C LEU A 8 20.07 11.57 3.65
N VAL A 9 20.41 11.81 2.38
CA VAL A 9 19.48 11.67 1.25
C VAL A 9 19.03 10.22 1.06
N ILE A 10 19.93 9.26 1.21
CA ILE A 10 19.60 7.83 1.10
C ILE A 10 18.62 7.42 2.20
N VAL A 11 18.91 7.78 3.46
CA VAL A 11 18.03 7.46 4.60
C VAL A 11 16.67 8.12 4.44
N LEU A 12 16.64 9.38 4.00
CA LEU A 12 15.39 10.11 3.74
C LEU A 12 14.58 9.46 2.61
N SER A 13 15.24 9.00 1.54
CA SER A 13 14.58 8.32 0.43
C SER A 13 13.95 7.00 0.86
N ILE A 14 14.68 6.20 1.65
CA ILE A 14 14.19 4.92 2.18
C ILE A 14 13.01 5.15 3.14
N SER A 15 13.09 6.15 4.02
CA SER A 15 12.01 6.42 4.96
C SER A 15 10.73 6.87 4.25
N VAL A 16 10.83 7.74 3.24
CA VAL A 16 9.69 8.15 2.40
C VAL A 16 9.09 6.93 1.69
N PHE A 17 9.91 6.03 1.14
CA PHE A 17 9.43 4.82 0.47
C PHE A 17 8.68 3.87 1.42
N LEU A 18 9.15 3.71 2.66
CA LEU A 18 8.46 2.89 3.66
C LEU A 18 7.11 3.51 4.06
N ILE A 19 7.05 4.84 4.22
CA ILE A 19 5.82 5.54 4.55
C ILE A 19 4.79 5.40 3.42
N THR A 20 5.19 5.53 2.15
CA THR A 20 4.25 5.38 1.03
C THR A 20 3.69 3.96 0.93
N ILE A 21 4.51 2.92 1.12
CA ILE A 21 4.06 1.52 1.12
C ILE A 21 3.02 1.29 2.23
N THR A 22 3.29 1.78 3.44
CA THR A 22 2.38 1.60 4.57
C THR A 22 1.05 2.33 4.37
N MET A 23 1.08 3.54 3.80
CA MET A 23 -0.14 4.26 3.42
C MET A 23 -0.95 3.51 2.36
N VAL A 24 -0.30 3.03 1.30
CA VAL A 24 -0.94 2.21 0.27
C VAL A 24 -1.57 0.98 0.91
N LYS A 25 -0.81 0.22 1.71
CA LYS A 25 -1.32 -0.95 2.43
C LYS A 25 -2.56 -0.58 3.25
N ASN A 26 -2.55 0.51 4.00
CA ASN A 26 -3.70 0.93 4.82
C ASN A 26 -4.93 1.29 3.98
N VAL A 27 -4.75 1.93 2.82
CA VAL A 27 -5.84 2.21 1.87
C VAL A 27 -6.46 0.93 1.31
N TYR A 28 -5.66 -0.13 1.14
CA TYR A 28 -6.12 -1.40 0.59
C TYR A 28 -6.49 -2.45 1.66
N ALA A 29 -6.10 -2.27 2.93
CA ALA A 29 -6.30 -3.25 4.00
C ALA A 29 -7.76 -3.50 4.38
N GLY A 30 -8.67 -2.58 4.04
CA GLY A 30 -10.11 -2.72 4.27
C GLY A 30 -10.92 -2.94 2.99
N LYS A 31 -10.28 -3.01 1.81
CA LYS A 31 -11.02 -3.22 0.57
C LYS A 31 -11.39 -4.70 0.44
N PRO A 32 -12.64 -5.03 0.09
CA PRO A 32 -13.02 -6.42 -0.14
C PRO A 32 -12.11 -7.00 -1.23
N ILE A 33 -11.43 -8.09 -0.90
CA ILE A 33 -10.69 -8.86 -1.89
C ILE A 33 -11.76 -9.43 -2.81
N ILE A 34 -11.83 -8.90 -4.04
CA ILE A 34 -12.74 -9.41 -5.06
C ILE A 34 -12.23 -10.81 -5.41
N SER A 35 -12.76 -11.81 -4.72
CA SER A 35 -12.49 -13.20 -5.05
C SER A 35 -13.16 -13.48 -6.39
N LEU A 36 -12.37 -13.78 -7.40
CA LEU A 36 -12.87 -14.18 -8.72
C LEU A 36 -13.67 -15.50 -8.67
N ASN A 37 -13.57 -16.23 -7.55
CA ASN A 37 -14.32 -17.46 -7.27
C ASN A 37 -15.40 -17.27 -6.20
N SER A 38 -15.64 -16.04 -5.72
CA SER A 38 -16.71 -15.79 -4.76
C SER A 38 -18.04 -16.01 -5.47
N PRO A 39 -18.94 -16.89 -4.98
CA PRO A 39 -20.25 -17.05 -5.55
C PRO A 39 -20.95 -15.69 -5.45
N VAL A 40 -21.10 -15.00 -6.57
CA VAL A 40 -21.93 -13.82 -6.68
C VAL A 40 -23.34 -14.31 -6.40
N SER A 41 -23.80 -14.18 -5.15
CA SER A 41 -25.23 -14.20 -4.86
C SER A 41 -25.79 -12.94 -5.49
N PHE A 42 -26.09 -13.02 -6.78
CA PHE A 42 -26.95 -12.04 -7.42
C PHE A 42 -28.21 -11.93 -6.56
N PRO A 43 -28.69 -10.72 -6.24
CA PRO A 43 -30.00 -10.60 -5.65
C PRO A 43 -30.97 -11.16 -6.70
N VAL A 44 -31.45 -12.38 -6.46
CA VAL A 44 -32.58 -12.90 -7.19
C VAL A 44 -33.75 -12.15 -6.60
N ASP A 45 -34.17 -11.08 -7.25
CA ASP A 45 -35.44 -10.42 -6.98
C ASP A 45 -36.53 -11.49 -7.22
N ILE A 46 -37.08 -12.03 -6.13
CA ILE A 46 -38.29 -12.87 -6.07
C ILE A 46 -39.40 -12.04 -5.44
#